data_AF-A0A411MBT1-F1
#
_entry.id   AF-A0A411MBT1-F1
#
_cell.length_a   1.000
_cell.length_b   1.000
_cell.length_c   1.000
_cell.angle_alpha   90.00
_cell.angle_beta   90.00
_cell.angle_gamma   90.00
#
_symmetry.space_group_name_H-M   'P 1'
#
loop_
_entity.id
_entity.type
_entity.pdbx_description
1 polymer ?
#
loop_
_entity_poly.entity_id
_entity_poly.type
_entity_poly.pdbx_seq_one_letter_code
_entity_poly.pdbx_strand_id
1 'polypeptide(L)'
;MESLQWPLPVEWIAPFWLGLQILLILSAAFILQRLIARCLKRLGERYPLPPELLMPLRGGLRWLIMGSALIFVLERLGVSATVLWTALSGFVAVAAVAFFAMWSVLSNLLCAVLIFTVGPFRIGDVVELVETIDKPGVKGRVVAINLLFTTLIELPEAGGALVQVPNSQFFQKSVRRWRGAEVLPMVGESKTPGN
;
A
#
# COMPACT_ATOMS: atom_id res chain seq x y z
N MET A 1 35.25 37.69 52.06
CA MET A 1 34.71 37.90 50.70
C MET A 1 35.69 37.25 49.74
N GLU A 2 35.66 35.92 49.64
CA GLU A 2 36.54 35.18 48.73
C GLU A 2 35.68 34.60 47.61
N SER A 3 35.98 35.05 46.41
CA SER A 3 35.40 34.58 45.16
C SER A 3 35.73 33.09 45.01
N LEU A 4 34.70 32.26 45.21
CA LEU A 4 34.72 30.83 44.94
C LEU A 4 34.93 30.63 43.43
N GLN A 5 36.20 30.53 43.02
CA GLN A 5 36.61 30.27 41.65
C GLN A 5 36.23 28.83 41.30
N TRP A 6 35.08 28.67 40.63
CA TRP A 6 34.68 27.39 40.06
C TRP A 6 35.68 27.02 38.95
N PRO A 7 36.39 25.89 39.03
CA PRO A 7 37.52 25.57 38.15
C PRO A 7 37.09 24.99 36.78
N LEU A 8 35.90 25.34 36.31
CA LEU A 8 35.40 24.89 35.01
C LEU A 8 35.18 26.11 34.11
N PRO A 9 35.97 26.27 33.03
CA PRO A 9 35.75 27.37 32.10
C PRO A 9 34.36 27.15 31.48
N VAL A 10 33.49 28.15 31.62
CA VAL A 10 32.10 28.15 31.10
C VAL A 10 32.05 27.79 29.60
N GLU A 11 33.14 28.08 28.89
CA GLU A 11 33.47 27.69 27.52
C GLU A 11 33.23 26.18 27.21
N TRP A 12 33.50 25.27 28.16
CA TRP A 12 33.42 23.82 27.95
C TRP A 12 32.05 23.22 28.29
N ILE A 13 31.20 23.97 28.99
CA ILE A 13 29.88 23.51 29.42
C ILE A 13 28.93 23.44 28.21
N ALA A 14 29.04 24.39 27.29
CA ALA A 14 28.25 24.43 26.06
C ALA A 14 28.48 23.23 25.12
N PRO A 15 29.73 22.87 24.74
CA PRO A 15 29.98 21.69 23.90
C PRO A 15 29.65 20.38 24.62
N PHE A 16 29.85 20.31 25.94
CA PHE A 16 29.46 19.14 26.73
C PHE A 16 27.94 18.91 26.72
N TRP A 17 27.15 19.97 26.89
CA TRP A 17 25.68 19.91 26.82
C TRP A 17 25.18 19.49 25.44
N LEU A 18 25.81 20.01 24.38
CA LEU A 18 25.50 19.67 22.99
C LEU A 18 25.85 18.20 22.69
N GLY A 19 27.00 17.72 23.18
CA GLY A 19 27.39 16.31 23.11
C GLY A 19 26.41 15.38 23.85
N LEU A 20 25.96 15.75 25.05
CA LEU A 20 24.96 14.99 25.81
C LEU A 20 23.61 14.91 25.07
N GLN A 21 23.17 16.00 24.44
CA GLN A 21 21.95 16.01 23.63
C GLN A 21 22.06 15.07 22.42
N ILE A 22 23.17 15.11 21.69
CA ILE A 22 23.41 14.20 20.56
C ILE A 22 23.40 12.74 21.05
N LEU A 23 24.06 12.46 22.17
CA LEU A 23 24.12 11.11 22.74
C LEU A 23 22.74 10.63 23.18
N LEU A 24 21.91 11.49 23.78
CA LEU A 24 20.51 11.18 24.12
C LEU A 24 19.66 10.87 22.88
N ILE A 25 19.78 11.67 21.82
CA ILE A 25 19.07 11.47 20.55
C ILE A 25 19.46 10.14 19.92
N LEU A 26 20.77 9.86 19.83
CA LEU A 26 21.27 8.59 19.30
C LEU A 26 20.80 7.40 20.15
N SER A 27 20.79 7.54 21.48
CA SER A 27 20.29 6.52 22.41
C SER A 27 18.80 6.26 22.20
N ALA A 28 17.99 7.31 22.10
CA ALA A 28 16.56 7.22 21.85
C ALA A 28 16.27 6.57 20.49
N ALA A 29 16.97 6.98 19.44
CA ALA A 29 16.87 6.39 18.11
C ALA A 29 17.23 4.89 18.12
N PHE A 30 18.31 4.52 18.81
CA PHE A 30 18.74 3.13 18.94
C PHE A 30 17.73 2.27 19.69
N ILE A 31 17.16 2.78 20.79
CA ILE A 31 16.11 2.11 21.55
C ILE A 31 14.87 1.93 20.68
N LEU A 32 14.41 2.99 20.01
CA LEU A 32 13.27 2.95 19.10
C LEU A 32 13.49 1.92 17.99
N GLN A 33 14.69 1.88 17.41
CA GLN A 33 15.07 0.89 16.41
C GLN A 33 14.97 -0.55 16.93
N ARG A 34 15.50 -0.81 18.13
CA ARG A 34 15.41 -2.13 18.76
C ARG A 34 13.97 -2.52 19.09
N LEU A 35 13.15 -1.60 19.58
CA LEU A 35 11.74 -1.86 19.89
C LEU A 35 10.97 -2.22 18.62
N ILE A 36 11.14 -1.43 17.56
CA ILE A 36 10.50 -1.67 16.28
C ILE A 36 10.95 -3.00 15.66
N ALA A 37 12.26 -3.28 15.65
CA ALA A 37 12.78 -4.55 15.16
C ALA A 37 12.22 -5.75 15.95
N ARG A 38 12.05 -5.60 17.27
CA ARG A 38 11.42 -6.61 18.11
C ARG A 38 9.93 -6.78 17.83
N CYS A 39 9.17 -5.70 17.66
CA CYS A 39 7.77 -5.77 17.28
C CYS A 39 7.59 -6.47 15.93
N LEU A 40 8.42 -6.13 14.94
CA LEU A 40 8.35 -6.71 13.60
C LEU A 40 8.80 -8.19 13.58
N LYS A 41 9.71 -8.59 14.47
CA LYS A 41 10.03 -10.01 14.69
C LYS A 41 8.84 -10.75 15.32
N ARG A 42 8.23 -10.19 16.37
CA ARG A 42 7.05 -10.77 17.04
C ARG A 42 5.83 -10.88 16.12
N LEU A 43 5.61 -9.90 15.23
CA LEU A 43 4.52 -9.95 14.25
C LEU A 43 4.78 -11.03 13.19
N GLY A 44 6.02 -11.18 12.72
CA GLY A 44 6.39 -12.23 11.77
C GLY A 44 6.35 -13.66 12.34
N GLU A 45 6.40 -13.81 13.67
CA GLU A 45 6.19 -15.11 14.33
C GLU A 45 4.69 -15.44 14.50
N ARG A 46 3.80 -14.43 14.55
CA ARG A 46 2.34 -14.63 14.70
C ARG A 46 1.59 -14.75 13.38
N TYR A 47 2.09 -14.12 12.32
CA TYR A 47 1.54 -14.25 10.97
C TYR A 47 2.60 -14.86 10.06
N PRO A 48 2.33 -16.02 9.41
CA PRO A 48 3.20 -16.59 8.39
C PRO A 48 3.11 -15.75 7.12
N LEU A 49 3.55 -14.50 7.21
CA LEU A 49 3.69 -13.61 6.08
C LEU A 49 4.85 -14.16 5.24
N PRO A 50 4.69 -14.23 3.90
CA PRO A 50 5.75 -14.70 3.03
C PRO A 50 7.01 -13.86 3.28
N PRO A 51 8.19 -14.49 3.45
CA PRO A 51 9.43 -13.81 3.76
C PRO A 51 9.80 -12.73 2.73
N GLU A 52 9.28 -12.87 1.51
CA GLU A 52 9.35 -11.94 0.39
C GLU A 52 8.81 -10.54 0.72
N LEU A 53 7.77 -10.41 1.55
CA LEU A 53 7.21 -9.12 1.99
C LEU A 53 7.91 -8.58 3.24
N LEU A 54 8.36 -9.48 4.13
CA LEU A 54 8.98 -9.09 5.40
C LEU A 54 10.39 -8.51 5.22
N MET A 55 11.16 -9.00 4.24
CA MET A 55 12.50 -8.50 3.94
C MET A 55 12.52 -7.02 3.54
N PRO A 56 11.77 -6.56 2.51
CA PRO A 56 11.75 -5.15 2.12
C PRO A 56 11.13 -4.28 3.21
N LEU A 57 10.11 -4.77 3.94
CA LEU A 57 9.49 -4.01 5.03
C LEU A 57 10.48 -3.75 6.18
N ARG A 58 11.25 -4.77 6.60
CA ARG A 58 12.32 -4.61 7.62
C ARG A 58 13.41 -3.66 7.13
N GLY A 59 13.81 -3.78 5.88
CA GLY A 59 14.78 -2.90 5.24
C GLY A 59 14.32 -1.44 5.25
N GLY A 60 13.12 -1.17 4.74
CA GLY A 60 12.55 0.17 4.65
C GLY A 60 12.38 0.81 6.03
N LEU A 61 11.90 0.05 7.02
CA LEU A 61 11.74 0.55 8.38
C LEU A 61 13.09 0.88 9.03
N ARG A 62 14.13 0.05 8.81
CA ARG A 62 15.49 0.33 9.27
C ARG A 62 16.04 1.62 8.65
N TRP A 63 15.86 1.80 7.34
CA TRP A 63 16.29 3.01 6.62
C TRP A 63 15.55 4.26 7.11
N LEU A 64 14.24 4.18 7.36
CA LEU A 64 13.47 5.29 7.91
C LEU A 64 13.97 5.73 9.29
N ILE A 65 14.24 4.78 10.18
CA ILE A 65 14.74 5.09 11.53
C ILE A 65 16.16 5.68 11.48
N MET A 66 17.01 5.14 10.61
CA MET A 66 18.37 5.65 10.44
C MET A 66 18.36 7.06 9.81
N GLY A 67 17.46 7.31 8.85
CA GLY A 67 17.28 8.62 8.23
C GLY A 67 16.75 9.67 9.20
N SER A 68 15.75 9.33 10.02
CA SER A 68 15.23 10.26 11.04
C SER A 68 16.29 10.58 12.10
N ALA A 69 17.03 9.58 12.57
CA ALA A 69 18.14 9.80 13.50
C ALA A 69 19.21 10.73 12.92
N LEU A 70 19.57 10.55 11.65
CA LEU A 70 20.54 11.41 10.96
C LEU A 70 20.07 12.87 10.89
N ILE A 71 18.78 13.09 10.57
CA ILE A 71 18.17 14.43 10.53
C ILE A 71 18.25 15.12 11.90
N PHE A 72 17.90 14.44 12.99
CA PHE A 72 18.00 15.01 14.34
C PHE A 72 19.44 15.34 14.74
N VAL A 73 20.42 14.54 14.31
CA VAL A 73 21.85 14.83 14.55
C VAL A 73 22.28 16.07 13.76
N LEU A 74 21.90 16.17 12.48
CA LEU A 74 22.19 17.34 11.64
C LEU A 74 21.61 18.63 12.24
N GLU A 75 20.38 18.59 12.76
CA GLU A 75 19.75 19.74 13.44
C GLU A 75 20.58 20.19 14.66
N ARG A 76 21.08 19.24 15.47
CA ARG A 76 21.93 19.55 16.63
C ARG A 76 23.33 20.03 16.29
N LEU A 77 23.87 19.60 15.15
CA LEU A 77 25.15 20.10 14.61
C LEU A 77 25.05 21.53 14.06
N GLY A 78 23.89 22.18 14.17
CA GLY A 78 23.69 23.56 13.76
C GLY A 78 23.39 23.71 12.26
N VAL A 79 23.02 22.62 11.57
CA VAL A 79 22.52 22.74 10.20
C VAL A 79 21.23 23.55 10.24
N SER A 80 21.19 24.63 9.46
CA SER A 80 20.02 25.50 9.38
C SER A 80 18.76 24.69 9.05
N ALA A 81 17.68 24.97 9.78
CA ALA A 81 16.36 24.40 9.52
C ALA A 81 15.94 24.55 8.06
N THR A 82 16.38 25.61 7.37
CA THR A 82 16.11 25.81 5.94
C THR A 82 16.76 24.77 5.04
N VAL A 83 17.98 24.30 5.35
CA VAL A 83 18.68 23.27 4.57
C VAL A 83 18.02 21.91 4.77
N LEU A 84 17.69 21.57 6.02
CA LEU A 84 16.92 20.38 6.36
C LEU A 84 15.55 20.37 5.68
N TRP A 85 14.85 21.51 5.70
CA TRP A 85 13.55 21.67 5.04
C TRP A 85 13.64 21.50 3.52
N THR A 86 14.69 22.04 2.90
CA THR A 86 14.93 21.92 1.45
C THR A 86 15.26 20.48 1.05
N ALA A 87 16.08 19.77 1.85
CA ALA A 87 16.36 18.36 1.60
C ALA A 87 15.10 17.50 1.75
N LEU A 88 14.30 17.76 2.78
CA LEU A 88 13.05 17.04 3.03
C LEU A 88 12.04 17.27 1.90
N SER A 89 11.85 18.51 1.47
CA SER A 89 10.91 18.83 0.39
C SER A 89 11.33 18.21 -0.94
N GLY A 90 12.64 18.15 -1.24
CA GLY A 90 13.18 17.42 -2.37
C GLY A 90 12.89 15.91 -2.31
N PHE A 91 13.09 15.30 -1.14
CA PHE A 91 12.76 13.88 -0.94
C PHE A 91 11.26 13.62 -1.10
N VAL A 92 10.41 14.49 -0.55
CA VAL A 92 8.95 14.40 -0.70
C VAL A 92 8.52 14.54 -2.17
N ALA A 93 9.17 15.43 -2.94
CA ALA A 93 8.89 15.56 -4.37
C ALA A 93 9.20 14.26 -5.14
N VAL A 94 10.35 13.63 -4.86
CA VAL A 94 10.69 12.33 -5.47
C VAL A 94 9.72 11.24 -5.03
N ALA A 95 9.34 11.21 -3.74
CA ALA A 95 8.36 10.27 -3.22
C ALA A 95 6.98 10.43 -3.89
N ALA A 96 6.55 11.66 -4.18
CA ALA A 96 5.31 11.93 -4.91
C ALA A 96 5.34 11.35 -6.33
N VAL A 97 6.47 11.49 -7.05
CA VAL A 97 6.65 10.88 -8.38
C VAL A 97 6.62 9.34 -8.30
N ALA A 98 7.29 8.75 -7.31
CA ALA A 98 7.25 7.30 -7.10
C ALA A 98 5.84 6.79 -6.75
N PHE A 99 5.09 7.56 -5.96
CA PHE A 99 3.70 7.24 -5.63
C PHE A 99 2.80 7.27 -6.87
N PHE A 100 2.99 8.25 -7.75
CA PHE A 100 2.29 8.30 -9.03
C PHE A 100 2.55 7.05 -9.88
N ALA A 101 3.80 6.57 -9.92
CA ALA A 101 4.15 5.34 -10.63
C ALA A 101 3.46 4.08 -10.04
N MET A 102 3.28 4.03 -8.71
CA MET A 102 2.62 2.90 -8.04
C MET A 102 1.08 3.01 -7.97
N TRP A 103 0.50 4.13 -8.41
CA TRP A 103 -0.93 4.43 -8.28
C TRP A 103 -1.84 3.32 -8.79
N SER A 104 -1.50 2.72 -9.93
CA SER A 104 -2.30 1.62 -10.53
C SER A 104 -2.36 0.39 -9.62
N VAL A 105 -1.24 0.02 -9.00
CA VAL A 105 -1.17 -1.14 -8.09
C VAL A 105 -2.02 -0.87 -6.85
N LEU A 106 -1.90 0.32 -6.27
CA LEU A 106 -2.67 0.71 -5.10
C LEU A 106 -4.18 0.77 -5.39
N SER A 107 -4.56 1.32 -6.55
CA SER A 107 -5.96 1.37 -6.98
C SER A 107 -6.56 -0.03 -7.10
N ASN A 108 -5.86 -0.97 -7.74
CA ASN A 108 -6.33 -2.36 -7.84
C ASN A 108 -6.44 -3.04 -6.46
N LEU A 109 -5.48 -2.82 -5.57
CA LEU A 109 -5.50 -3.37 -4.21
C LEU A 109 -6.68 -2.82 -3.41
N LEU A 110 -6.92 -1.51 -3.45
CA LEU A 110 -8.07 -0.90 -2.79
C LEU A 110 -9.38 -1.44 -3.36
N CYS A 111 -9.49 -1.58 -4.68
CA CYS A 111 -10.66 -2.17 -5.33
C CYS A 111 -10.87 -3.63 -4.91
N ALA A 112 -9.83 -4.44 -4.73
CA ALA A 112 -9.98 -5.78 -4.14
C ALA A 112 -10.55 -5.72 -2.73
N VAL A 113 -10.05 -4.82 -1.86
CA VAL A 113 -10.58 -4.64 -0.50
C VAL A 113 -12.06 -4.24 -0.55
N LEU A 114 -12.46 -3.35 -1.46
CA LEU A 114 -13.86 -2.98 -1.65
C LEU A 114 -14.71 -4.16 -2.13
N ILE A 115 -14.19 -4.99 -3.04
CA ILE A 115 -14.89 -6.20 -3.47
C ILE A 115 -15.12 -7.16 -2.29
N PHE A 116 -14.12 -7.35 -1.42
CA PHE A 116 -14.26 -8.22 -0.25
C PHE A 116 -15.16 -7.64 0.85
N THR A 117 -15.12 -6.33 1.07
CA THR A 117 -15.85 -5.67 2.17
C THR A 117 -17.29 -5.32 1.79
N VAL A 118 -17.51 -4.73 0.63
CA VAL A 118 -18.83 -4.32 0.14
C VAL A 118 -19.54 -5.48 -0.57
N GLY A 119 -18.78 -6.42 -1.15
CA GLY A 119 -19.35 -7.57 -1.84
C GLY A 119 -20.24 -7.25 -3.05
N PRO A 120 -19.84 -6.34 -3.97
CA PRO A 120 -20.66 -6.00 -5.15
C PRO A 120 -20.97 -7.24 -6.01
N PHE A 121 -20.01 -8.15 -6.11
CA PHE A 121 -20.13 -9.47 -6.72
C PHE A 121 -19.36 -10.51 -5.90
N ARG A 122 -19.77 -11.78 -6.01
CA ARG A 122 -19.13 -12.91 -5.33
C ARG A 122 -18.58 -13.91 -6.35
N ILE A 123 -17.71 -14.80 -5.88
CA ILE A 123 -17.24 -15.94 -6.68
C ILE A 123 -18.48 -16.77 -7.10
N GLY A 124 -18.57 -17.08 -8.39
CA GLY A 124 -19.69 -17.78 -9.01
C GLY A 124 -20.74 -16.87 -9.68
N ASP A 125 -20.76 -15.57 -9.40
CA ASP A 125 -21.64 -14.63 -10.11
C ASP A 125 -21.16 -14.43 -11.56
N VAL A 126 -22.10 -14.17 -12.48
CA VAL A 126 -21.78 -13.76 -13.85
C VAL A 126 -21.74 -12.25 -13.88
N VAL A 127 -20.63 -11.69 -14.34
CA VAL A 127 -20.40 -10.25 -14.46
C VAL A 127 -20.04 -9.90 -15.90
N GLU A 128 -20.53 -8.74 -16.35
CA GLU A 128 -20.19 -8.16 -17.64
C GLU A 128 -19.67 -6.73 -17.43
N LEU A 129 -18.44 -6.47 -17.83
CA LEU A 129 -17.92 -5.11 -17.93
C LEU A 129 -18.45 -4.48 -19.22
N VAL A 130 -19.26 -3.43 -19.10
CA VAL A 130 -19.74 -2.69 -20.27
C VAL A 130 -18.74 -1.57 -20.57
N GLU A 131 -18.05 -1.63 -21.71
CA GLU A 131 -17.06 -0.62 -22.10
C GLU A 131 -17.71 0.65 -22.67
N THR A 132 -18.73 0.50 -23.50
CA THR A 132 -19.53 1.58 -24.13
C THR A 132 -20.84 0.96 -24.59
N ILE A 133 -21.90 1.76 -24.73
CA ILE A 133 -23.26 1.32 -25.12
C ILE A 133 -23.25 0.45 -26.40
N ASP A 134 -22.26 0.63 -27.29
CA ASP A 134 -22.20 0.00 -28.61
C ASP A 134 -21.24 -1.20 -28.77
N LYS A 135 -20.50 -1.61 -27.72
CA LYS A 135 -19.62 -2.79 -27.83
C LYS A 135 -19.89 -3.80 -26.70
N PRO A 136 -20.14 -5.08 -27.02
CA PRO A 136 -20.23 -6.11 -25.99
C PRO A 136 -18.88 -6.18 -25.30
N GLY A 137 -18.87 -5.90 -24.00
CA GLY A 137 -17.65 -5.98 -23.23
C GLY A 137 -17.43 -7.37 -22.66
N VAL A 138 -16.44 -7.52 -21.77
CA VAL A 138 -16.03 -8.82 -21.25
C VAL A 138 -17.12 -9.38 -20.33
N LYS A 139 -17.76 -10.48 -20.73
CA LYS A 139 -18.77 -11.21 -19.95
C LYS A 139 -18.20 -12.55 -19.48
N GLY A 140 -18.23 -12.80 -18.18
CA GLY A 140 -17.74 -14.06 -17.63
C GLY A 140 -18.22 -14.35 -16.21
N ARG A 141 -18.11 -15.61 -15.80
CA ARG A 141 -18.32 -16.05 -14.43
C ARG A 141 -17.07 -15.79 -13.60
N VAL A 142 -17.21 -15.17 -12.44
CA VAL A 142 -16.10 -14.92 -11.51
C VAL A 142 -15.63 -16.24 -10.90
N VAL A 143 -14.36 -16.61 -11.11
CA VAL A 143 -13.78 -17.85 -10.56
C VAL A 143 -12.87 -17.56 -9.38
N ALA A 144 -12.07 -16.51 -9.46
CA ALA A 144 -11.12 -16.13 -8.42
C ALA A 144 -10.96 -14.61 -8.36
N ILE A 145 -10.81 -14.09 -7.15
CA ILE A 145 -10.55 -12.67 -6.89
C ILE A 145 -9.16 -12.59 -6.25
N ASN A 146 -8.19 -12.03 -6.96
CA ASN A 146 -6.86 -11.70 -6.42
C ASN A 146 -6.80 -10.22 -6.05
N LEU A 147 -5.71 -9.80 -5.38
CA LEU A 147 -5.53 -8.40 -4.97
C LEU A 147 -5.36 -7.44 -6.15
N LEU A 148 -4.77 -7.90 -7.26
CA LEU A 148 -4.50 -7.06 -8.43
C LEU A 148 -5.49 -7.26 -9.58
N PHE A 149 -5.99 -8.48 -9.75
CA PHE A 149 -6.88 -8.86 -10.84
C PHE A 149 -7.96 -9.87 -10.39
N THR A 150 -9.09 -9.87 -11.08
CA THR A 150 -10.16 -10.85 -10.93
C THR A 150 -10.18 -11.73 -12.18
N THR A 151 -10.23 -13.05 -11.98
CA THR A 151 -10.28 -14.03 -13.06
C THR A 151 -11.73 -14.39 -13.38
N LEU A 152 -12.10 -14.19 -14.64
CA LEU A 152 -13.39 -14.51 -15.22
C LEU A 152 -13.22 -15.69 -16.19
N ILE A 153 -14.18 -16.60 -16.20
CA ILE A 153 -14.34 -17.60 -17.27
C ILE A 153 -15.46 -17.12 -18.19
N GLU A 154 -15.16 -16.96 -19.47
CA GLU A 154 -16.17 -16.68 -20.48
C GLU A 154 -17.21 -17.81 -20.57
N LEU A 155 -18.43 -17.44 -20.92
CA LEU A 155 -19.49 -18.42 -21.09
C LEU A 155 -19.15 -19.32 -22.30
N PRO A 156 -19.65 -20.57 -22.35
CA PRO A 156 -19.35 -21.51 -23.44
C PRO A 156 -19.67 -20.95 -24.84
N GLU A 157 -20.64 -20.04 -24.92
CA GLU A 157 -21.05 -19.33 -26.14
C GLU A 157 -19.97 -18.39 -26.71
N ALA A 158 -19.00 -17.96 -25.89
CA ALA A 158 -17.95 -16.99 -26.27
C ALA A 158 -16.55 -17.60 -26.42
N GLY A 159 -16.39 -18.91 -26.21
CA GLY A 159 -15.11 -19.61 -26.41
C GLY A 159 -14.40 -20.09 -25.14
N GLY A 160 -14.98 -19.85 -23.95
CA GLY A 160 -14.53 -20.45 -22.69
C GLY A 160 -13.14 -19.99 -22.22
N ALA A 161 -12.64 -18.84 -22.70
CA ALA A 161 -11.34 -18.33 -22.31
C ALA A 161 -11.32 -17.86 -20.85
N LEU A 162 -10.16 -17.98 -20.21
CA LEU A 162 -9.86 -17.38 -18.91
C LEU A 162 -9.39 -15.94 -19.11
N VAL A 163 -10.21 -14.98 -18.71
CA VAL A 163 -9.90 -13.55 -18.82
C VAL A 163 -9.55 -12.98 -17.46
N GLN A 164 -8.40 -12.30 -17.36
CA GLN A 164 -7.98 -11.60 -16.15
C GLN A 164 -8.24 -10.11 -16.31
N VAL A 165 -9.10 -9.56 -15.45
CA VAL A 165 -9.49 -8.15 -15.46
C VAL A 165 -8.91 -7.45 -14.24
N PRO A 166 -8.17 -6.33 -14.38
CA PRO A 166 -7.72 -5.54 -13.24
C PRO A 166 -8.89 -5.08 -12.37
N ASN A 167 -8.74 -5.18 -11.05
CA ASN A 167 -9.82 -4.86 -10.11
C ASN A 167 -10.32 -3.41 -10.23
N SER A 168 -9.45 -2.46 -10.57
CA SER A 168 -9.82 -1.06 -10.75
C SER A 168 -10.79 -0.85 -11.92
N GLN A 169 -10.74 -1.70 -12.96
CA GLN A 169 -11.63 -1.58 -14.12
C GLN A 169 -13.10 -1.84 -13.77
N PHE A 170 -13.38 -2.69 -12.78
CA PHE A 170 -14.75 -2.94 -12.32
C PHE A 170 -15.41 -1.72 -11.67
N PHE A 171 -14.63 -0.75 -11.18
CA PHE A 171 -15.13 0.47 -10.57
C PHE A 171 -15.06 1.68 -11.52
N GLN A 172 -14.25 1.58 -12.59
CA GLN A 172 -14.14 2.62 -13.62
C GLN A 172 -15.20 2.48 -14.72
N LYS A 173 -15.71 1.26 -14.95
CA LYS A 173 -16.72 0.95 -15.97
C LYS A 173 -18.03 0.50 -15.32
N SER A 174 -19.12 0.56 -16.08
CA SER A 174 -20.40 0.02 -15.63
C SER A 174 -20.35 -1.51 -15.61
N VAL A 175 -20.79 -2.12 -14.52
CA VAL A 175 -20.81 -3.58 -14.35
C VAL A 175 -22.24 -4.07 -14.28
N ARG A 176 -22.61 -5.01 -15.16
CA ARG A 176 -23.85 -5.77 -15.06
C ARG A 176 -23.56 -7.09 -14.34
N ARG A 177 -24.46 -7.48 -13.44
CA ARG A 177 -24.33 -8.70 -12.63
C ARG A 177 -25.60 -9.52 -12.76
N TRP A 178 -25.43 -10.82 -13.05
CA TRP A 178 -26.48 -11.82 -12.93
C TRP A 178 -26.11 -12.77 -11.81
N ARG A 179 -27.00 -12.88 -10.82
CA ARG A 179 -26.85 -13.89 -9.76
C ARG A 179 -27.16 -15.24 -10.36
N GLY A 180 -26.43 -16.28 -9.93
CA GLY A 180 -26.49 -17.63 -10.51
C GLY A 180 -27.89 -18.30 -10.63
N ALA A 181 -28.95 -17.71 -10.09
CA ALA A 181 -30.33 -18.15 -10.25
C ALA A 181 -31.05 -17.59 -11.51
N GLU A 182 -30.56 -16.51 -12.12
CA GLU A 182 -31.22 -15.83 -13.25
C GLU A 182 -30.71 -16.28 -14.63
N VAL A 183 -29.64 -17.10 -14.69
CA VAL A 183 -29.09 -17.65 -15.95
C VAL A 183 -29.73 -19.01 -16.29
N LEU A 184 -30.99 -19.21 -15.90
CA LEU A 184 -31.83 -20.25 -16.50
C LEU A 184 -32.35 -19.70 -17.83
N PRO A 185 -32.17 -20.44 -18.93
CA PRO A 185 -32.27 -19.86 -20.26
C PRO A 185 -33.71 -19.44 -20.55
N MET A 186 -33.87 -18.20 -21.03
CA MET A 186 -34.98 -17.80 -21.89
C MET A 186 -34.81 -18.50 -23.26
N VAL A 187 -34.72 -19.83 -23.26
CA VAL A 187 -34.87 -20.70 -24.43
C VAL A 187 -36.23 -21.34 -24.25
N GLY A 188 -37.25 -20.68 -24.78
CA GLY A 188 -38.63 -21.08 -24.53
C GLY A 188 -39.67 -20.30 -25.31
N GLU A 189 -39.37 -19.80 -26.51
CA GLU A 189 -40.41 -19.50 -27.49
C GLU A 189 -39.95 -19.95 -28.88
N SER A 190 -39.95 -21.27 -29.08
CA SER A 190 -40.25 -21.80 -30.41
C SER A 190 -41.74 -21.60 -30.67
N LYS A 191 -42.14 -20.41 -31.13
CA LYS A 191 -43.23 -20.34 -32.13
C LYS A 191 -42.60 -20.88 -33.40
N THR A 192 -42.88 -22.10 -33.83
CA THR A 192 -44.11 -22.52 -34.53
C THR A 192 -44.06 -24.06 -34.62
N PRO A 193 -45.21 -24.77 -34.58
CA PRO A 193 -45.80 -25.17 -35.87
C PRO A 193 -47.34 -25.15 -35.84
N GLY A 194 -47.97 -24.83 -36.97
CA GLY A 194 -49.40 -25.03 -37.13
C GLY A 194 -49.98 -24.33 -38.36
N ASN A 195 -49.92 -25.05 -39.49
CA ASN A 195 -50.77 -24.99 -40.71
C ASN A 195 -51.22 -23.62 -41.26
#